data_AF-A0A432F206-F1
#
_entry.id   AF-A0A432F206-F1
#
_cell.length_a   1.000
_cell.length_b   1.000
_cell.length_c   1.000
_cell.angle_alpha   90.00
_cell.angle_beta   90.00
_cell.angle_gamma   90.00
#
_symmetry.space_group_name_H-M   'P 1'
#
loop_
_entity.id
_entity.type
_entity.pdbx_description
1 polymer ?
#
loop_
_entity_poly.entity_id
_entity_poly.type
_entity_poly.pdbx_seq_one_letter_code
_entity_poly.pdbx_strand_id
1 'polypeptide(L)'
;MTAFVALGLAGCTLPGQWGGTPKPFAKPGSGTIVTAAAFRVEGKVVRTNPRLNFVVLDFGLQGLPLIGQQFAIYRLGKKVGQVRVSGPAWDTYTVADIVEGEIWMGDEAKLK
;
A
#
# COMPACT_ATOMS: atom_id res chain seq x y z
N MET A 1 36.42 41.01 -14.83
CA MET A 1 36.72 39.93 -13.87
C MET A 1 36.44 38.61 -14.55
N THR A 2 37.49 37.98 -15.06
CA THR A 2 37.46 36.76 -15.88
C THR A 2 38.04 35.62 -15.06
N ALA A 3 37.36 34.48 -14.99
CA ALA A 3 38.00 33.16 -14.90
C ALA A 3 36.97 32.05 -15.16
N PHE A 4 37.19 31.32 -16.25
CA PHE A 4 36.52 30.08 -16.61
C PHE A 4 37.15 28.90 -15.83
N VAL A 5 36.31 27.97 -15.39
CA VAL A 5 36.69 26.72 -14.73
C VAL A 5 36.96 25.64 -15.79
N ALA A 6 38.12 24.99 -15.71
CA ALA A 6 38.40 23.75 -16.40
C ALA A 6 39.29 22.87 -15.52
N LEU A 7 38.85 21.65 -15.22
CA LEU A 7 39.72 20.55 -14.78
C LEU A 7 39.12 19.24 -15.31
N GLY A 8 39.71 18.73 -16.39
CA GLY A 8 39.44 17.38 -16.90
C GLY A 8 40.44 16.38 -16.30
N LEU A 9 40.00 15.14 -16.10
CA LEU A 9 40.89 14.00 -15.85
C LEU A 9 40.54 12.87 -16.81
N ALA A 10 41.57 12.42 -17.52
CA ALA A 10 41.58 11.39 -18.53
C ALA A 10 41.96 10.02 -17.94
N GLY A 11 41.57 8.94 -18.64
CA GLY A 11 42.44 7.78 -18.86
C GLY A 11 42.14 6.49 -18.10
N CYS A 12 41.78 5.45 -18.86
CA CYS A 12 41.55 4.06 -18.45
C CYS A 12 42.85 3.22 -18.41
N THR A 13 42.94 2.19 -17.55
CA THR A 13 43.74 0.96 -17.80
C THR A 13 43.08 -0.29 -17.18
N LEU A 14 42.90 -1.34 -18.00
CA LEU A 14 42.61 -2.74 -17.63
C LEU A 14 43.95 -3.43 -17.25
N PRO A 15 43.99 -4.49 -16.41
CA PRO A 15 43.81 -5.88 -16.92
C PRO A 15 43.35 -6.94 -15.88
N GLY A 16 43.01 -8.15 -16.34
CA GLY A 16 43.10 -9.35 -15.50
C GLY A 16 42.04 -10.43 -15.70
N GLN A 17 42.10 -11.17 -16.81
CA GLN A 17 41.43 -12.47 -16.95
C GLN A 17 42.23 -13.53 -16.16
N TRP A 18 41.61 -14.24 -15.22
CA TRP A 18 42.10 -15.53 -14.74
C TRP A 18 40.92 -16.48 -14.53
N GLY A 19 40.98 -17.62 -15.20
CA GLY A 19 39.95 -18.64 -15.22
C GLY A 19 39.79 -19.36 -13.88
N GLY A 20 38.60 -19.95 -13.74
CA GLY A 20 38.26 -20.91 -12.69
C GLY A 20 36.76 -21.15 -12.70
N THR A 21 36.31 -22.18 -13.42
CA THR A 21 35.02 -22.80 -13.13
C THR A 21 35.17 -23.68 -11.90
N PRO A 22 34.39 -23.43 -10.83
CA PRO A 22 33.83 -24.55 -10.11
C PRO A 22 32.30 -24.44 -10.10
N LYS A 23 31.69 -25.52 -10.60
CA LYS A 23 30.32 -26.03 -10.40
C LYS A 23 29.42 -25.18 -9.48
N PRO A 24 28.21 -24.77 -9.94
CA PRO A 24 27.15 -24.37 -9.02
C PRO A 24 26.78 -25.58 -8.16
N PHE A 25 27.13 -25.57 -6.88
CA PHE A 25 26.58 -26.50 -5.91
C PHE A 25 25.09 -26.18 -5.76
N ALA A 26 24.25 -27.08 -6.29
CA ALA A 26 22.82 -26.98 -6.17
C ALA A 26 22.35 -27.50 -4.80
N LYS A 27 21.77 -26.58 -3.98
CA LYS A 27 20.68 -26.78 -2.99
C LYS A 27 20.99 -27.66 -1.76
N PRO A 28 20.20 -27.63 -0.65
CA PRO A 28 18.87 -27.03 -0.47
C PRO A 28 18.72 -26.19 0.83
N GLY A 29 18.09 -25.03 0.71
CA GLY A 29 17.49 -24.35 1.87
C GLY A 29 16.08 -23.98 1.47
N SER A 30 15.11 -24.71 1.98
CA SER A 30 13.69 -24.38 1.87
C SER A 30 13.47 -23.05 2.58
N GLY A 31 13.76 -21.95 1.88
CA GLY A 31 13.28 -20.64 2.26
C GLY A 31 11.80 -20.68 2.02
N THR A 32 11.04 -21.07 3.04
CA THR A 32 9.60 -20.84 3.11
C THR A 32 9.42 -19.38 2.67
N ILE A 33 8.93 -19.18 1.45
CA ILE A 33 8.35 -17.90 1.08
C ILE A 33 7.16 -17.82 2.03
N VAL A 34 7.35 -17.14 3.16
CA VAL A 34 6.24 -16.67 3.94
C VAL A 34 5.63 -15.62 3.03
N THR A 35 4.78 -16.05 2.11
CA THR A 35 3.83 -15.16 1.45
C THR A 35 3.14 -14.50 2.63
N ALA A 36 3.48 -13.24 2.91
CA ALA A 36 2.79 -12.47 3.91
C ALA A 36 1.33 -12.66 3.57
N ALA A 37 0.60 -13.40 4.42
CA ALA A 37 -0.82 -13.58 4.26
C ALA A 37 -1.32 -12.16 4.06
N ALA A 38 -1.84 -11.85 2.88
CA ALA A 38 -2.33 -10.52 2.60
C ALA A 38 -3.39 -10.29 3.66
N PHE A 39 -3.02 -9.54 4.70
CA PHE A 39 -3.94 -9.13 5.75
C PHE A 39 -4.95 -8.32 4.98
N ARG A 40 -6.08 -8.95 4.66
CA ARG A 40 -7.17 -8.30 3.97
C ARG A 40 -7.65 -7.29 4.99
N VAL A 41 -7.27 -6.03 4.79
CA VAL A 41 -7.77 -4.92 5.58
C VAL A 41 -9.21 -4.74 5.13
N GLU A 42 -10.11 -5.38 5.87
CA GLU A 42 -11.55 -5.35 5.68
C GLU A 42 -12.16 -4.55 6.82
N GLY A 43 -12.88 -3.50 6.47
CA GLY A 43 -13.61 -2.67 7.41
C GLY A 43 -15.11 -2.87 7.27
N LYS A 44 -15.87 -2.45 8.28
CA LYS A 44 -17.31 -2.30 8.22
C LYS A 44 -17.69 -0.84 8.35
N VAL A 45 -18.67 -0.40 7.57
CA VAL A 45 -19.26 0.93 7.71
C VAL A 45 -20.17 0.97 8.93
N VAL A 46 -19.77 1.68 9.98
CA VAL A 46 -20.54 1.78 11.24
C VAL A 46 -21.39 3.04 11.32
N ARG A 47 -21.03 4.09 10.57
CA ARG A 47 -21.80 5.33 10.44
C ARG A 47 -21.61 5.91 9.05
N THR A 48 -22.67 6.55 8.55
CA THR A 48 -22.63 7.29 7.29
C THR A 48 -23.29 8.64 7.49
N ASN A 49 -22.70 9.67 6.89
CA ASN A 49 -23.28 10.99 6.80
C ASN A 49 -23.24 11.45 5.34
N PRO A 50 -24.30 11.17 4.56
CA PRO A 50 -24.33 11.53 3.14
C PRO A 50 -24.37 13.05 2.92
N ARG A 51 -24.84 13.84 3.91
CA ARG A 51 -24.88 15.31 3.79
C ARG A 51 -23.49 15.93 3.78
N LEU A 52 -22.56 15.32 4.51
CA LEU A 52 -21.17 15.76 4.64
C LEU A 52 -20.20 14.86 3.88
N ASN A 53 -20.71 13.89 3.09
CA ASN A 53 -19.94 12.92 2.31
C ASN A 53 -18.83 12.21 3.12
N PHE A 54 -19.13 11.81 4.36
CA PHE A 54 -18.18 11.03 5.16
C PHE A 54 -18.84 9.76 5.70
N VAL A 55 -18.00 8.77 5.95
CA VAL A 55 -18.35 7.54 6.64
C VAL A 55 -17.33 7.25 7.74
N VAL A 56 -17.77 6.54 8.76
CA VAL A 56 -16.88 5.98 9.77
C VAL A 56 -16.76 4.49 9.49
N LEU A 57 -15.52 4.04 9.33
CA LEU A 57 -15.15 2.66 9.11
C LEU A 57 -14.60 2.08 10.41
N ASP A 58 -14.99 0.85 10.72
CA ASP A 58 -14.42 0.03 11.80
C ASP A 58 -13.62 -1.11 11.18
N PHE A 59 -12.32 -1.15 11.46
CA PHE A 59 -11.39 -2.17 10.97
C PHE A 59 -11.13 -3.27 12.02
N GLY A 60 -11.77 -3.20 13.19
CA GLY A 60 -11.52 -4.12 14.29
C GLY A 60 -10.03 -4.26 14.60
N LEU A 61 -9.58 -5.50 14.79
CA LEU A 61 -8.18 -5.81 15.13
C LEU A 61 -7.27 -6.02 13.89
N GLN A 62 -7.74 -5.67 12.69
CA GLN A 62 -7.00 -5.93 11.44
C GLN A 62 -5.92 -4.86 11.14
N GLY A 63 -5.86 -3.82 11.97
CA GLY A 63 -4.96 -2.67 11.80
C GLY A 63 -5.65 -1.52 11.08
N LEU A 64 -5.33 -0.30 11.49
CA LEU A 64 -5.88 0.91 10.91
C LEU A 64 -5.21 1.24 9.57
N PRO A 65 -5.98 1.70 8.58
CA PRO A 65 -5.43 2.08 7.28
C PRO A 65 -4.66 3.40 7.34
N LEU A 66 -3.80 3.60 6.34
CA LEU A 66 -3.09 4.87 6.16
C LEU A 66 -4.04 5.95 5.64
N ILE A 67 -3.79 7.20 6.04
CA ILE A 67 -4.50 8.36 5.49
C ILE A 67 -4.26 8.43 3.97
N GLY A 68 -5.32 8.69 3.21
CA GLY A 68 -5.32 8.72 1.75
C GLY A 68 -5.58 7.35 1.10
N GLN A 69 -5.60 6.26 1.86
CA GLN A 69 -5.88 4.93 1.33
C GLN A 69 -7.35 4.83 0.86
N GLN A 70 -7.55 4.16 -0.27
CA GLN A 70 -8.87 4.02 -0.89
C GLN A 70 -9.45 2.63 -0.64
N PHE A 71 -10.72 2.59 -0.28
CA PHE A 71 -11.47 1.37 -0.06
C PHE A 71 -12.66 1.32 -1.01
N ALA A 72 -12.89 0.16 -1.61
CA ALA A 72 -14.12 -0.14 -2.33
C ALA A 72 -15.17 -0.62 -1.33
N ILE A 73 -16.38 -0.05 -1.41
CA ILE A 73 -17.50 -0.43 -0.55
C ILE A 73 -18.38 -1.44 -1.27
N TYR A 74 -18.73 -2.51 -0.57
CA TYR A 74 -19.55 -3.61 -1.05
C TYR A 74 -20.80 -3.78 -0.20
N ARG A 75 -21.93 -3.99 -0.88
CA ARG A 75 -23.20 -4.38 -0.28
C ARG A 75 -23.63 -5.71 -0.91
N LEU A 76 -23.79 -6.75 -0.10
CA LEU A 76 -24.14 -8.11 -0.57
C LEU A 76 -23.20 -8.59 -1.70
N GLY A 77 -21.91 -8.30 -1.60
CA GLY A 77 -20.89 -8.68 -2.59
C GLY A 77 -20.84 -7.81 -3.86
N LYS A 78 -21.73 -6.83 -4.03
CA LYS A 78 -21.70 -5.87 -5.15
C LYS A 78 -21.00 -4.58 -4.73
N LYS A 79 -20.08 -4.06 -5.55
CA LYS A 79 -19.49 -2.74 -5.34
C LYS A 79 -20.59 -1.67 -5.45
N VAL A 80 -20.80 -0.91 -4.38
CA VAL A 80 -21.77 0.18 -4.30
C VAL A 80 -21.13 1.56 -4.27
N GLY A 81 -19.83 1.63 -3.94
CA GLY A 81 -19.14 2.91 -3.87
C GLY A 81 -17.64 2.78 -3.59
N GLN A 82 -17.02 3.91 -3.32
CA GLN A 82 -15.62 4.05 -2.96
C GLN A 82 -15.46 5.16 -1.92
N VAL A 83 -14.53 4.93 -1.00
CA VAL A 83 -14.16 5.90 0.04
C VAL A 83 -12.65 6.08 0.09
N ARG A 84 -12.23 7.22 0.63
CA ARG A 84 -10.82 7.55 0.88
C ARG A 84 -10.65 7.95 2.33
N VAL A 85 -9.74 7.32 3.04
CA VAL A 85 -9.42 7.65 4.44
C VAL A 85 -8.91 9.09 4.52
N SER A 86 -9.53 9.92 5.35
CA SER A 86 -9.26 11.36 5.45
C SER A 86 -9.00 11.84 6.87
N GLY A 87 -9.64 11.21 7.86
CA GLY A 87 -9.54 11.63 9.25
C GLY A 87 -8.53 10.84 10.08
N PRO A 88 -8.30 11.28 11.32
CA PRO A 88 -7.50 10.52 12.27
C PRO A 88 -8.15 9.17 12.53
N ALA A 89 -7.31 8.19 12.81
CA ALA A 89 -7.76 6.89 13.29
C ALA A 89 -7.83 6.92 14.82
N TRP A 90 -8.92 6.41 15.38
CA TRP A 90 -9.15 6.31 16.81
C TRP A 90 -9.51 4.87 17.16
N ASP A 91 -8.65 4.21 17.93
CA ASP A 91 -8.79 2.81 18.29
C ASP A 91 -8.90 1.90 17.05
N THR A 92 -10.09 1.37 16.73
CA THR A 92 -10.35 0.57 15.51
C THR A 92 -11.11 1.35 14.43
N TYR A 93 -11.45 2.62 14.71
CA TYR A 93 -12.26 3.46 13.85
C TYR A 93 -11.40 4.42 13.03
N THR A 94 -11.86 4.75 11.83
CA THR A 94 -11.31 5.86 11.05
C THR A 94 -12.42 6.54 10.24
N VAL A 95 -12.18 7.80 9.91
CA VAL A 95 -13.10 8.57 9.08
C VAL A 95 -12.59 8.56 7.65
N ALA A 96 -13.50 8.29 6.71
CA ALA A 96 -13.23 8.30 5.30
C ALA A 96 -14.24 9.19 4.57
N ASP A 97 -13.77 9.92 3.57
CA ASP A 97 -14.61 10.68 2.66
C ASP A 97 -15.20 9.74 1.60
N ILE A 98 -16.46 9.97 1.23
CA ILE A 98 -17.12 9.30 0.11
C ILE A 98 -16.60 9.91 -1.18
N VAL A 99 -15.98 9.06 -2.02
CA VAL A 99 -15.49 9.45 -3.35
C VAL A 99 -16.59 9.23 -4.39
N GLU A 100 -17.27 8.09 -4.32
CA GLU A 100 -18.37 7.74 -5.22
C GLU A 100 -19.35 6.78 -4.55
N GLY A 101 -20.62 6.83 -5.00
CA GLY A 101 -21.65 5.86 -4.66
C GLY A 101 -22.45 6.17 -3.40
N GLU A 102 -23.47 5.33 -3.15
CA GLU A 102 -24.36 5.44 -2.00
C GLU A 102 -24.01 4.40 -0.94
N ILE A 103 -23.34 4.85 0.11
CA ILE A 103 -22.83 3.99 1.16
C ILE A 103 -23.74 4.08 2.38
N TRP A 104 -24.12 2.92 2.91
CA TRP A 104 -25.00 2.80 4.06
C TRP A 104 -24.29 2.08 5.21
N MET A 105 -24.85 2.26 6.41
CA MET A 105 -24.41 1.52 7.57
C MET A 105 -24.55 0.01 7.34
N GLY A 106 -23.51 -0.75 7.68
CA GLY A 106 -23.45 -2.19 7.53
C GLY A 106 -22.70 -2.68 6.29
N ASP A 107 -22.45 -1.81 5.31
CA ASP A 107 -21.66 -2.14 4.12
C ASP A 107 -20.21 -2.54 4.48
N GLU A 108 -19.59 -3.33 3.61
CA GLU A 108 -18.22 -3.84 3.77
C GLU A 108 -17.23 -2.95 3.01
N ALA A 109 -16.17 -2.51 3.67
CA ALA A 109 -15.05 -1.81 3.05
C ALA A 109 -13.91 -2.80 2.80
N LYS A 110 -13.46 -2.91 1.55
CA LYS A 110 -12.31 -3.75 1.17
C LYS A 110 -11.27 -2.90 0.49
N LEU A 111 -9.99 -3.17 0.78
CA LEU A 111 -8.90 -2.48 0.13
C LEU A 111 -9.00 -2.68 -1.40
N LYS A 112 -8.92 -1.58 -2.15
CA LYS A 112 -8.96 -1.59 -3.63
C LYS A 112 -7.69 -2.19 -4.22
#